data_AF-X1JKY0-F1
#
_entry.id   AF-X1JKY0-F1
#
_cell.length_a   1.000
_cell.length_b   1.000
_cell.length_c   1.000
_cell.angle_alpha   90.00
_cell.angle_beta   90.00
_cell.angle_gamma   90.00
#
_symmetry.space_group_name_H-M   'P 1'
#
loop_
_entity.id
_entity.type
_entity.pdbx_description
1 polymer ?
#
loop_
_entity_poly.entity_id
_entity_poly.type
_entity_poly.pdbx_seq_one_letter_code
_entity_poly.pdbx_strand_id
1 'polypeptide(L)'
;AIYYMQQQGKTVLQIADYPGMLIWRTVAMIINEALDALQKGVASEQDIDTAMRLGVNYPYGPLAWGAQLGWQRILRLLENLQHHYGEERYRPCSLLRQRALLESGYES
;
A
#
# COMPACT_ATOMS: atom_id res chain seq x y z
N ALA A 1 -8.63 -3.18 24.49
CA ALA A 1 -8.38 -3.42 23.05
C ALA A 1 -8.40 -4.91 22.68
N ILE A 2 -7.56 -5.75 23.30
CA ILE A 2 -7.46 -7.19 22.99
C ILE A 2 -8.82 -7.91 23.11
N TYR A 3 -9.49 -7.77 24.26
CA TYR A 3 -10.81 -8.37 24.52
C TYR A 3 -11.86 -8.01 23.45
N TYR A 4 -11.95 -6.71 23.10
CA TYR A 4 -12.88 -6.22 22.07
C TYR A 4 -12.62 -6.86 20.69
N MET A 5 -11.35 -7.03 20.30
CA MET A 5 -11.01 -7.68 19.03
C MET A 5 -11.35 -9.17 19.03
N GLN A 6 -11.12 -9.87 20.14
CA GLN A 6 -11.46 -11.28 20.30
C GLN A 6 -12.97 -11.53 20.24
N GLN A 7 -13.79 -10.63 20.78
CA GLN A 7 -15.26 -10.70 20.67
C GLN A 7 -15.77 -10.61 19.22
N GLN A 8 -14.98 -10.01 18.32
CA GLN A 8 -15.29 -9.97 16.88
C GLN A 8 -14.79 -11.23 16.13
N GLY A 9 -14.30 -12.25 16.84
CA GLY A 9 -13.74 -13.46 16.24
C GLY A 9 -12.35 -13.27 15.62
N LYS A 10 -11.66 -12.15 15.90
CA LYS A 10 -10.31 -11.90 15.38
C LYS A 10 -9.25 -12.58 16.23
N THR A 11 -8.30 -13.24 15.58
CA THR A 11 -7.08 -13.72 16.24
C THR A 11 -6.15 -12.53 16.49
N VAL A 12 -5.73 -12.32 17.74
CA VAL A 12 -4.90 -11.17 18.13
C VAL A 12 -3.48 -11.65 18.42
N LEU A 13 -2.50 -11.09 17.70
CA LEU A 13 -1.08 -11.32 17.90
C LEU A 13 -0.44 -10.03 18.39
N GLN A 14 0.21 -10.06 19.55
CA GLN A 14 0.94 -8.92 20.08
C GLN A 14 2.35 -8.90 19.51
N ILE A 15 2.77 -7.74 18.99
CA ILE A 15 4.10 -7.50 18.43
C ILE A 15 4.68 -6.22 19.04
N ALA A 16 5.97 -5.96 18.80
CA ALA A 16 6.58 -4.69 19.16
C ALA A 16 5.89 -3.50 18.46
N ASP A 17 5.97 -2.32 19.07
CA ASP A 17 5.50 -1.08 18.44
C ASP A 17 6.42 -0.72 17.28
N TYR A 18 6.05 -1.19 16.08
CA TYR A 18 6.88 -1.13 14.89
C TYR A 18 6.21 -0.23 13.83
N PRO A 19 6.89 0.81 13.31
CA PRO A 19 6.31 1.74 12.35
C PRO A 19 5.67 1.04 11.14
N GLY A 20 4.38 1.29 10.94
CA GLY A 20 3.56 0.71 9.86
C GLY A 20 3.16 -0.76 10.06
N MET A 21 3.56 -1.36 11.18
CA MET A 21 3.34 -2.78 11.52
C MET A 21 3.77 -3.69 10.35
N LEU A 22 3.14 -4.86 10.22
CA LEU A 22 3.51 -5.87 9.21
C LEU A 22 2.71 -5.73 7.92
N ILE A 23 1.38 -5.89 8.01
CA ILE A 23 0.51 -6.01 6.83
C ILE A 23 0.50 -4.71 6.03
N TRP A 24 0.18 -3.59 6.67
CA TRP A 24 0.04 -2.29 5.99
C TRP A 24 1.34 -1.83 5.35
N ARG A 25 2.46 -1.93 6.07
CA ARG A 25 3.79 -1.59 5.53
C ARG A 25 4.17 -2.42 4.31
N THR A 26 3.94 -3.73 4.36
CA THR A 26 4.32 -4.64 3.27
C THR A 26 3.48 -4.36 2.02
N VAL A 27 2.16 -4.26 2.18
CA VAL A 27 1.25 -4.00 1.06
C VAL A 27 1.50 -2.62 0.46
N ALA A 28 1.72 -1.58 1.28
CA ALA A 28 2.03 -0.24 0.77
C ALA A 28 3.31 -0.21 -0.08
N MET A 29 4.36 -0.92 0.33
CA MET A 29 5.60 -1.01 -0.45
C MET A 29 5.41 -1.79 -1.77
N ILE A 30 4.64 -2.88 -1.76
CA ILE A 30 4.30 -3.62 -2.98
C ILE A 30 3.55 -2.71 -3.97
N ILE A 31 2.58 -1.93 -3.47
CA ILE A 31 1.80 -1.01 -4.29
C ILE A 31 2.68 0.11 -4.85
N ASN A 32 3.59 0.65 -4.03
CA ASN A 32 4.55 1.67 -4.47
C ASN A 32 5.45 1.17 -5.59
N GLU A 33 5.95 -0.07 -5.48
CA GLU A 33 6.79 -0.70 -6.50
C GLU A 33 6.00 -0.95 -7.80
N ALA A 34 4.74 -1.40 -7.69
CA ALA A 34 3.86 -1.59 -8.84
C ALA A 34 3.58 -0.26 -9.57
N LEU A 35 3.36 0.82 -8.83
CA LEU A 35 3.18 2.16 -9.40
C LEU A 35 4.46 2.69 -10.06
N ASP A 36 5.63 2.41 -9.50
CA ASP A 36 6.91 2.78 -10.10
C ASP A 36 7.18 1.99 -11.41
N ALA A 37 6.88 0.69 -11.44
CA ALA A 37 6.94 -0.11 -12.66
C ALA A 37 5.99 0.40 -13.75
N LEU A 38 4.76 0.77 -13.36
CA LEU A 38 3.80 1.41 -14.27
C LEU A 38 4.32 2.76 -14.78
N GLN A 39 4.83 3.61 -13.89
CA GLN A 39 5.35 4.93 -14.23
C GLN A 39 6.51 4.86 -15.22
N LYS A 40 7.35 3.83 -15.11
CA LYS A 40 8.49 3.58 -16.01
C LYS A 40 8.10 2.86 -17.31
N GLY A 41 6.82 2.56 -17.51
CA GLY A 41 6.32 1.90 -18.72
C GLY A 41 6.76 0.43 -18.84
N VAL A 42 7.03 -0.25 -17.74
CA VAL A 42 7.46 -1.66 -17.74
C VAL A 42 6.35 -2.57 -18.27
N ALA A 43 5.10 -2.31 -17.88
CA ALA A 43 3.91 -3.03 -18.31
C ALA A 43 2.66 -2.16 -18.10
N SER A 44 1.53 -2.58 -18.69
CA SER A 44 0.24 -1.93 -18.46
C SER A 44 -0.26 -2.19 -17.03
N GLU A 45 -1.15 -1.32 -16.52
CA GLU A 45 -1.77 -1.48 -15.21
C GLU A 45 -2.49 -2.84 -15.07
N GLN A 46 -3.22 -3.25 -16.12
CA GLN A 46 -3.94 -4.52 -16.14
C GLN A 46 -3.00 -5.73 -16.15
N ASP A 47 -1.87 -5.64 -16.85
CA ASP A 47 -0.87 -6.72 -16.90
C ASP A 47 -0.14 -6.86 -15.57
N ILE A 48 0.22 -5.75 -14.92
CA ILE A 48 0.83 -5.76 -13.57
C ILE A 48 -0.11 -6.45 -12.58
N ASP A 49 -1.38 -6.08 -12.57
CA ASP A 49 -2.37 -6.68 -11.70
C ASP A 49 -2.64 -8.16 -12.00
N THR A 50 -2.59 -8.55 -13.28
CA THR A 50 -2.76 -9.94 -13.71
C THR A 50 -1.55 -10.78 -13.34
N ALA A 51 -0.34 -10.26 -13.55
CA ALA A 51 0.91 -10.92 -13.21
C ALA A 51 0.99 -11.24 -11.71
N MET A 52 0.62 -10.29 -10.84
CA MET A 52 0.68 -10.53 -9.39
C MET A 52 -0.38 -11.54 -8.91
N ARG A 53 -1.56 -11.56 -9.54
CA ARG A 53 -2.60 -12.55 -9.22
C ARG A 53 -2.24 -13.95 -9.71
N LEU A 54 -1.76 -14.10 -10.94
CA LEU A 54 -1.52 -15.42 -11.54
C LEU A 54 -0.13 -15.96 -11.28
N GLY A 55 0.88 -15.09 -11.21
CA GLY A 55 2.28 -15.49 -11.04
C GLY A 55 2.62 -15.82 -9.59
N VAL A 56 2.09 -15.06 -8.63
CA VAL A 56 2.41 -15.23 -7.19
C VAL A 56 1.18 -15.31 -6.29
N ASN A 57 0.00 -15.55 -6.87
CA ASN A 57 -1.26 -15.80 -6.15
C ASN A 57 -1.65 -14.69 -5.15
N TYR A 58 -1.36 -13.43 -5.47
CA TYR A 58 -1.88 -12.34 -4.65
C TYR A 58 -3.40 -12.27 -4.75
N PRO A 59 -4.10 -11.97 -3.64
CA PRO A 59 -5.56 -11.94 -3.62
C PRO A 59 -6.14 -10.85 -4.53
N TYR A 60 -5.39 -9.77 -4.72
CA TYR A 60 -5.70 -8.67 -5.62
C TYR A 60 -4.44 -8.25 -6.37
N GLY A 61 -4.62 -7.70 -7.57
CA GLY A 61 -3.53 -6.98 -8.22
C GLY A 61 -3.18 -5.72 -7.41
N PRO A 62 -1.90 -5.36 -7.26
CA PRO A 62 -1.48 -4.28 -6.37
C PRO A 62 -2.10 -2.92 -6.74
N LEU A 63 -2.33 -2.62 -8.02
CA LEU A 63 -2.90 -1.35 -8.44
C LEU A 63 -4.40 -1.28 -8.11
N ALA A 64 -5.16 -2.33 -8.42
CA ALA A 64 -6.54 -2.47 -7.95
C ALA A 64 -6.65 -2.44 -6.41
N TRP A 65 -5.70 -3.08 -5.72
CA TRP A 65 -5.67 -3.10 -4.26
C TRP A 65 -5.41 -1.71 -3.69
N GLY A 66 -4.51 -0.93 -4.30
CA GLY A 66 -4.26 0.45 -3.91
C GLY A 66 -5.47 1.35 -4.06
N ALA A 67 -6.23 1.21 -5.15
CA ALA A 67 -7.48 1.94 -5.35
C ALA A 67 -8.52 1.59 -4.27
N GLN A 68 -8.62 0.31 -3.89
CA GLN A 68 -9.55 -0.14 -2.85
C GLN A 68 -9.17 0.36 -1.45
N LEU A 69 -7.86 0.44 -1.14
CA LEU A 69 -7.36 0.87 0.17
C LEU A 69 -7.30 2.39 0.34
N GLY A 70 -7.27 3.13 -0.78
CA GLY A 70 -7.17 4.59 -0.84
C GLY A 70 -5.74 5.07 -1.04
N TRP A 71 -5.51 5.86 -2.09
CA TRP A 71 -4.19 6.35 -2.48
C TRP A 71 -3.61 7.32 -1.45
N GLN A 72 -4.42 8.22 -0.90
CA GLN A 72 -4.01 9.14 0.17
C GLN A 72 -3.56 8.40 1.43
N ARG A 73 -4.22 7.29 1.75
CA ARG A 73 -3.88 6.47 2.91
C ARG A 73 -2.51 5.81 2.74
N ILE A 74 -2.25 5.28 1.56
CA ILE A 74 -0.95 4.66 1.23
C ILE A 74 0.16 5.72 1.19
N LEU A 75 -0.09 6.87 0.57
CA LEU A 75 0.86 7.97 0.51
C LEU A 75 1.30 8.41 1.92
N ARG A 76 0.33 8.75 2.78
CA ARG A 76 0.59 9.18 4.16
C ARG A 76 1.33 8.12 4.98
N LEU A 77 1.02 6.84 4.78
CA LEU A 77 1.74 5.75 5.45
C LEU A 77 3.21 5.73 5.03
N LEU A 78 3.51 5.80 3.74
CA LEU A 78 4.88 5.78 3.25
C LEU A 78 5.65 7.04 3.63
N GLU A 79 5.02 8.22 3.65
CA GLU A 79 5.64 9.46 4.14
C GLU A 79 6.00 9.37 5.63
N ASN A 80 5.11 8.82 6.46
CA ASN A 80 5.40 8.59 7.88
C ASN A 80 6.56 7.60 8.07
N LEU A 81 6.63 6.54 7.27
CA LEU A 81 7.76 5.59 7.28
C LEU A 81 9.05 6.27 6.81
N GLN A 82 8.99 7.03 5.71
CA GLN A 82 10.14 7.77 5.19
C GLN A 82 10.67 8.77 6.23
N HIS A 83 9.79 9.49 6.92
CA HIS A 83 10.17 10.42 7.98
C HIS A 83 10.80 9.69 9.18
N HIS A 84 10.22 8.57 9.61
CA HIS A 84 10.71 7.81 10.76
C HIS A 84 12.10 7.20 10.52
N TYR A 85 12.33 6.60 9.34
CA TYR A 85 13.60 5.94 9.02
C TYR A 85 14.65 6.89 8.43
N GLY A 86 14.24 8.02 7.84
CA GLY A 86 15.14 8.90 7.09
C GLY A 86 15.71 8.26 5.81
N GLU A 87 15.12 7.16 5.35
CA GLU A 87 15.61 6.36 4.23
C GLU A 87 14.84 6.64 2.93
N GLU A 88 15.57 6.71 1.81
CA GLU A 88 14.95 6.79 0.48
C GLU A 88 14.14 5.53 0.13
N ARG A 89 14.41 4.41 0.81
CA ARG A 89 13.68 3.14 0.64
C ARG A 89 12.16 3.28 0.73
N TYR A 90 11.65 4.15 1.61
CA TYR A 90 10.21 4.37 1.79
C TYR A 90 9.66 5.54 0.98
N ARG A 91 10.45 6.11 0.06
CA ARG A 91 10.04 7.25 -0.75
C ARG A 91 8.79 6.89 -1.58
N PRO A 92 7.66 7.61 -1.41
CA PRO A 92 6.53 7.48 -2.31
C PRO A 92 6.94 7.83 -3.74
N CYS A 93 6.65 6.96 -4.70
CA CYS A 93 6.90 7.24 -6.11
C CYS A 93 6.06 8.44 -6.59
N SER A 94 6.47 9.07 -7.70
CA SER A 94 5.79 10.26 -8.21
C SER A 94 4.34 9.96 -8.61
N LEU A 95 4.09 8.78 -9.19
CA LEU A 95 2.75 8.38 -9.62
C LEU A 95 1.81 8.16 -8.43
N LEU A 96 2.30 7.68 -7.27
CA LEU A 96 1.49 7.58 -6.06
C LEU A 96 1.01 8.95 -5.58
N ARG A 97 1.90 9.95 -5.59
CA ARG A 97 1.56 11.35 -5.25
C ARG A 97 0.50 11.90 -6.21
N GLN A 98 0.64 11.63 -7.50
CA GLN A 98 -0.34 12.03 -8.51
C GLN A 98 -1.71 11.37 -8.27
N ARG A 99 -1.76 10.05 -8.03
CA ARG A 99 -3.03 9.34 -7.77
C ARG A 99 -3.72 9.84 -6.50
N ALA A 100 -2.97 10.11 -5.43
CA ALA A 100 -3.51 10.68 -4.20
C ALA A 100 -4.12 12.08 -4.40
N LEU A 101 -3.47 12.94 -5.21
CA LEU A 101 -4.01 14.25 -5.56
C LEU A 101 -5.30 14.15 -6.38
N LEU A 102 -5.35 13.24 -7.36
CA LEU A 102 -6.57 12.98 -8.13
C LEU A 102 -7.70 12.47 -7.23
N GLU A 103 -7.42 11.53 -6.33
CA GLU A 103 -8.38 11.01 -5.35
C GLU A 103 -8.99 12.12 -4.50
N SER A 104 -8.18 13.06 -3.99
CA SER A 104 -8.67 14.19 -3.19
C SER A 104 -9.61 15.13 -3.95
N GLY A 105 -9.49 15.18 -5.28
CA GLY A 105 -10.36 15.96 -6.13
C GLY A 105 -11.76 15.37 -6.30
N TYR A 106 -11.95 14.08 -6.01
CA TYR A 106 -13.27 13.43 -6.04
C TYR A 106 -13.98 13.42 -4.67
N GLU A 107 -13.25 13.76 -3.59
CA GLU A 107 -13.79 13.89 -2.23
C GLU A 107 -14.33 15.31 -1.93
N SER A 108 -14.06 16.27 -2.81
CA SER A 108 -14.55 17.66 -2.75
C SER A 108 -15.81 17.85 -3.59
#